data_AF-A0A7K1K2A1-F1
#
_entry.id   AF-A0A7K1K2A1-F1
#
_cell.length_a   1.000
_cell.length_b   1.000
_cell.length_c   1.000
_cell.angle_alpha   90.00
_cell.angle_beta   90.00
_cell.angle_gamma   90.00
#
_symmetry.space_group_name_H-M   'P 1'
#
loop_
_entity.id
_entity.type
_entity.pdbx_description
1 polymer ?
#
loop_
_entity_poly.entity_id
_entity_poly.type
_entity_poly.pdbx_seq_one_letter_code
_entity_poly.pdbx_strand_id
1 'polypeptide(L)'
;MIDLQQHGFIGLDDQRSIGHSIQDSDPCRHWRCRHRSCFATVAAVTTPGRVSLPKVWQRRFAFYDERLEARPVGGNRLYRALAYLSRSGMTTNAWAFFLGPIYFFVKGMWRKGITLALMAAGAMGVLYIVHASSGWTLAVSVVFALVYTFTANRAYYLHWVRHSESWNPFEPIR
;
A
#
# COMPACT_ATOMS: atom_id res chain seq x y z
N MET A 1 -13.86 4.14 -75.16
CA MET A 1 -13.61 5.30 -74.29
C MET A 1 -12.24 5.05 -73.66
N ILE A 2 -11.17 5.32 -74.43
CA ILE A 2 -10.06 6.28 -74.14
C ILE A 2 -9.35 5.89 -72.82
N ASP A 3 -8.26 5.10 -72.80
CA ASP A 3 -6.89 5.24 -73.35
C ASP A 3 -5.97 6.21 -72.58
N LEU A 4 -4.72 5.73 -72.41
CA LEU A 4 -3.44 6.41 -72.20
C LEU A 4 -2.81 6.57 -70.80
N GLN A 5 -1.72 5.80 -70.66
CA GLN A 5 -0.33 6.19 -70.30
C GLN A 5 -0.02 6.74 -68.89
N GLN A 6 0.83 6.09 -68.08
CA GLN A 6 2.29 5.79 -68.18
C GLN A 6 3.18 6.77 -67.36
N HIS A 7 4.33 6.21 -66.97
CA HIS A 7 5.53 6.79 -66.35
C HIS A 7 5.51 6.79 -64.81
N GLY A 8 6.53 6.34 -64.09
CA GLY A 8 7.91 5.92 -64.37
C GLY A 8 8.63 5.96 -63.01
N PHE A 9 9.24 4.86 -62.56
CA PHE A 9 10.70 4.62 -62.54
C PHE A 9 11.49 5.43 -61.47
N ILE A 10 12.44 4.73 -60.83
CA ILE A 10 13.59 5.21 -60.02
C ILE A 10 13.24 5.47 -58.52
N GLY A 11 13.93 4.90 -57.52
CA GLY A 11 15.16 4.12 -57.51
C GLY A 11 15.41 3.45 -56.15
N LEU A 12 16.24 2.41 -56.21
CA LEU A 12 17.00 1.83 -55.12
C LEU A 12 18.01 2.85 -54.54
N ASP A 13 18.55 2.52 -53.38
CA ASP A 13 19.67 3.16 -52.67
C ASP A 13 19.35 4.43 -51.87
N ASP A 14 19.08 4.27 -50.57
CA ASP A 14 19.81 5.02 -49.54
C ASP A 14 19.68 4.40 -48.13
N GLN A 15 20.21 3.19 -47.95
CA GLN A 15 20.46 2.60 -46.62
C GLN A 15 21.96 2.66 -46.32
N ARG A 16 22.56 3.86 -46.36
CA ARG A 16 23.89 4.08 -45.79
C ARG A 16 24.12 5.55 -45.49
N SER A 17 24.51 5.84 -44.26
CA SER A 17 25.13 7.10 -43.82
C SER A 17 24.19 8.18 -43.28
N ILE A 18 23.66 7.93 -42.08
CA ILE A 18 23.74 8.96 -41.02
C ILE A 18 24.30 8.30 -39.76
N GLY A 19 25.62 8.07 -39.78
CA GLY A 19 26.41 8.07 -38.56
C GLY A 19 26.54 9.51 -38.09
N HIS A 20 25.61 9.98 -37.29
CA HIS A 20 25.85 11.11 -36.41
C HIS A 20 25.94 10.58 -34.98
N SER A 21 27.18 10.52 -34.53
CA SER A 21 27.62 10.68 -33.14
C SER A 21 26.49 11.01 -32.16
N ILE A 22 25.90 9.98 -31.54
CA ILE A 22 25.44 10.12 -30.16
C ILE A 22 26.67 9.81 -29.32
N GLN A 23 27.51 10.84 -29.24
CA GLN A 23 28.52 10.95 -28.21
C GLN A 23 27.82 10.79 -26.87
N ASP A 24 28.05 9.61 -26.30
CA ASP A 24 28.18 9.31 -24.90
C ASP A 24 28.51 10.56 -24.07
N SER A 25 27.47 11.28 -23.66
CA SER A 25 27.55 12.28 -22.60
C SER A 25 26.97 11.67 -21.33
N ASP A 26 27.58 10.56 -20.88
CA ASP A 26 27.58 10.11 -19.50
C ASP A 26 28.02 11.29 -18.61
N PRO A 27 27.13 11.94 -17.83
CA PRO A 27 27.55 12.99 -16.89
C PRO A 27 28.28 12.40 -15.67
N CYS A 28 28.45 11.07 -15.62
CA CYS A 28 28.90 10.33 -14.45
C CYS A 28 30.36 9.86 -14.52
N ARG A 29 31.16 10.28 -15.51
CA ARG A 29 32.59 9.94 -15.61
C ARG A 29 33.50 11.09 -15.19
N HIS A 30 33.42 11.53 -13.95
CA HIS A 30 34.54 12.31 -13.38
C HIS A 30 34.58 12.34 -11.85
N TRP A 31 33.45 12.22 -11.16
CA TRP A 31 33.43 12.44 -9.72
C TRP A 31 33.58 11.14 -8.94
N ARG A 32 34.77 10.96 -8.36
CA ARG A 32 35.03 10.10 -7.19
C ARG A 32 34.13 10.55 -6.04
N CYS A 33 32.85 10.18 -6.07
CA CYS A 33 31.92 10.36 -4.95
C CYS A 33 32.09 9.17 -3.99
N ARG A 34 33.07 9.29 -3.11
CA ARG A 34 33.18 8.51 -1.87
C ARG A 34 32.13 9.01 -0.87
N HIS A 35 30.84 8.87 -1.16
CA HIS A 35 29.77 9.04 -0.18
C HIS A 35 28.51 8.28 -0.63
N ARG A 36 28.05 7.35 0.21
CA ARG A 36 26.92 6.43 0.05
C ARG A 36 25.53 7.11 -0.09
N SER A 37 25.44 8.37 -0.48
CA SER A 37 24.26 9.20 -0.21
C SER A 37 23.50 9.73 -1.44
N CYS A 38 23.85 9.33 -2.67
CA CYS A 38 23.14 9.79 -3.88
C CYS A 38 22.10 8.80 -4.46
N PHE A 39 21.72 7.74 -3.74
CA PHE A 39 20.69 6.78 -4.19
C PHE A 39 19.64 6.51 -3.10
N ALA A 40 19.13 7.57 -2.44
CA ALA A 40 18.15 7.40 -1.37
C ALA A 40 17.01 8.44 -1.38
N THR A 41 16.62 8.97 -2.56
CA THR A 41 15.51 9.96 -2.62
C THR A 41 14.41 9.63 -3.64
N VAL A 42 14.54 8.60 -4.47
CA VAL A 42 13.47 8.20 -5.41
C VAL A 42 13.34 6.67 -5.45
N ALA A 43 13.23 6.06 -4.27
CA ALA A 43 12.74 4.68 -4.12
C ALA A 43 11.36 4.69 -3.45
N ALA A 44 10.54 5.72 -3.71
CA ALA A 44 9.09 5.57 -3.63
C ALA A 44 8.69 4.58 -4.74
N VAL A 45 8.92 3.30 -4.44
CA VAL A 45 8.78 2.17 -5.34
C VAL A 45 7.40 2.23 -5.98
N THR A 46 7.40 2.65 -7.24
CA THR A 46 6.40 2.31 -8.24
C THR A 46 6.40 0.79 -8.40
N THR A 47 5.86 0.08 -7.41
CA THR A 47 5.37 -1.28 -7.65
C THR A 47 4.28 -1.11 -8.71
N PRO A 48 4.36 -1.75 -9.89
CA PRO A 48 3.34 -1.59 -10.93
C PRO A 48 1.92 -1.81 -10.41
N GLY A 49 1.76 -2.69 -9.41
CA GLY A 49 0.49 -2.92 -8.72
C GLY A 49 0.01 -1.81 -7.78
N ARG A 50 0.86 -0.88 -7.29
CA ARG A 50 0.41 0.22 -6.41
C ARG A 50 -0.34 1.26 -7.21
N VAL A 51 0.07 1.49 -8.45
CA VAL A 51 -0.51 2.51 -9.34
C VAL A 51 -1.95 2.12 -9.73
N SER A 52 -2.29 0.82 -9.72
CA SER A 52 -3.64 0.32 -9.99
C SER A 52 -4.57 0.34 -8.77
N LEU A 53 -4.06 0.57 -7.56
CA LEU A 53 -4.91 0.72 -6.37
C LEU A 53 -5.68 2.05 -6.41
N PRO A 54 -6.87 2.12 -5.81
CA PRO A 54 -7.56 3.40 -5.62
C PRO A 54 -6.69 4.42 -4.88
N LYS A 55 -6.79 5.71 -5.24
CA LYS A 55 -5.99 6.82 -4.66
C LYS A 55 -5.98 6.85 -3.13
N VAL A 56 -7.09 6.45 -2.50
CA VAL A 56 -7.21 6.35 -1.02
C VAL A 56 -6.20 5.33 -0.46
N TRP A 57 -6.05 4.17 -1.10
CA TRP A 57 -5.10 3.14 -0.68
C TRP A 57 -3.66 3.54 -0.97
N GLN A 58 -3.40 4.20 -2.10
CA GLN A 58 -2.09 4.76 -2.39
C GLN A 58 -1.65 5.74 -1.30
N ARG A 59 -2.51 6.67 -0.89
CA ARG A 59 -2.24 7.63 0.19
C ARG A 59 -1.98 6.95 1.53
N ARG A 60 -2.78 5.93 1.88
CA ARG A 60 -2.59 5.16 3.12
C ARG A 60 -1.27 4.40 3.12
N PHE A 61 -0.89 3.81 1.99
CA PHE A 61 0.35 3.06 1.88
C PHE A 61 1.56 3.98 1.98
N ALA A 62 1.54 5.12 1.30
CA ALA A 62 2.58 6.15 1.44
C ALA A 62 2.78 6.57 2.91
N PHE A 63 1.70 6.74 3.67
CA PHE A 63 1.79 7.03 5.11
C PHE A 63 2.48 5.91 5.91
N TYR A 64 2.22 4.64 5.59
CA TYR A 64 2.86 3.51 6.27
C TYR A 64 4.30 3.27 5.81
N ASP A 65 4.63 3.55 4.55
CA ASP A 65 6.00 3.55 4.01
C ASP A 65 6.83 4.60 4.79
N GLU A 66 6.34 5.85 4.88
CA GLU A 66 7.02 6.92 5.61
C GLU A 66 7.19 6.61 7.11
N ARG A 67 6.19 5.96 7.71
CA ARG A 67 6.26 5.51 9.11
C ARG A 67 7.31 4.40 9.31
N LEU A 68 7.55 3.56 8.31
CA LEU A 68 8.60 2.53 8.33
C LEU A 68 9.99 3.17 8.21
N GLU A 69 10.13 4.17 7.36
CA GLU A 69 11.39 4.91 7.17
C GLU A 69 11.76 5.73 8.42
N ALA A 70 10.77 6.30 9.12
CA ALA A 70 10.98 7.12 10.33
C ALA A 70 11.28 6.34 11.63
N ARG A 71 11.51 5.01 11.56
CA ARG A 71 11.66 4.15 12.75
C ARG A 71 12.89 4.39 13.63
N PRO A 72 14.05 4.92 13.17
CA PRO A 72 15.15 5.18 14.11
C PRO A 72 14.97 6.46 14.97
N VAL A 73 14.10 7.43 14.60
CA VAL A 73 14.07 8.75 15.29
C VAL A 73 12.67 9.30 15.63
N GLY A 74 11.56 8.67 15.21
CA GLY A 74 10.26 9.10 15.71
C GLY A 74 9.05 8.75 14.86
N GLY A 75 8.74 7.46 14.71
CA GLY A 75 7.49 7.02 14.05
C GLY A 75 6.19 7.60 14.65
N ASN A 76 6.24 8.15 15.88
CA ASN A 76 5.13 8.88 16.49
C ASN A 76 5.08 10.39 16.15
N ARG A 77 6.16 11.01 15.66
CA ARG A 77 6.18 12.43 15.26
C ARG A 77 5.33 12.64 14.01
N LEU A 78 5.48 11.76 13.03
CA LEU A 78 4.68 11.74 11.81
C LEU A 78 3.18 11.60 12.10
N TYR A 79 2.81 10.64 12.94
CA TYR A 79 1.43 10.46 13.38
C TYR A 79 0.88 11.68 14.15
N ARG A 80 1.72 12.42 14.88
CA ARG A 80 1.34 13.64 15.63
C ARG A 80 1.32 14.91 14.79
N ALA A 81 2.03 14.94 13.66
CA ALA A 81 2.10 16.10 12.77
C ALA A 81 0.81 16.28 11.93
N LEU A 82 0.03 15.21 11.73
CA LEU A 82 -1.22 15.31 10.98
C LEU A 82 -2.37 15.90 11.80
N ALA A 83 -3.19 16.71 11.11
CA ALA A 83 -4.49 17.14 11.60
C ALA A 83 -5.37 15.93 11.97
N TYR A 84 -6.19 16.08 13.02
CA TYR A 84 -6.95 14.98 13.62
C TYR A 84 -7.82 14.18 12.62
N LEU A 85 -8.50 14.88 11.70
CA LEU A 85 -9.34 14.24 10.69
C LEU A 85 -8.51 13.43 9.67
N SER A 86 -7.42 13.99 9.18
CA SER A 86 -6.49 13.29 8.28
C SER A 86 -5.86 12.07 8.95
N ARG A 87 -5.57 12.18 10.25
CA ARG A 87 -5.06 11.09 11.08
C ARG A 87 -6.04 9.92 11.16
N SER A 88 -7.32 10.21 11.40
CA SER A 88 -8.36 9.20 11.45
C SER A 88 -8.52 8.47 10.11
N GLY A 89 -8.60 9.18 8.98
CA GLY A 89 -8.78 8.56 7.66
C GLY A 89 -7.64 7.62 7.23
N MET A 90 -6.44 7.80 7.80
CA MET A 90 -5.29 6.92 7.56
C MET A 90 -5.26 5.70 8.49
N THR A 91 -5.72 5.83 9.75
CA THR A 91 -5.65 4.73 10.72
C THR A 91 -6.93 3.93 10.85
N THR A 92 -8.09 4.51 10.54
CA THR A 92 -9.40 3.86 10.65
C THR A 92 -9.98 3.52 9.28
N ASN A 93 -10.88 2.54 9.30
CA ASN A 93 -11.65 2.11 8.16
C ASN A 93 -13.10 1.85 8.56
N ALA A 94 -14.02 2.73 8.15
CA ALA A 94 -15.43 2.62 8.50
C ALA A 94 -16.05 1.29 8.04
N TRP A 95 -15.64 0.75 6.88
CA TRP A 95 -16.16 -0.53 6.40
C TRP A 95 -15.80 -1.70 7.31
N ALA A 96 -14.58 -1.69 7.88
CA ALA A 96 -14.17 -2.71 8.83
C ALA A 96 -14.89 -2.61 10.18
N PHE A 97 -15.41 -1.43 10.54
CA PHE A 97 -16.22 -1.25 11.74
C PHE A 97 -17.56 -2.00 11.63
N PHE A 98 -18.25 -1.85 10.49
CA PHE A 98 -19.57 -2.47 10.31
C PHE A 98 -19.51 -3.93 9.85
N LEU A 99 -18.53 -4.28 8.99
CA LEU A 99 -18.44 -5.62 8.39
C LEU A 99 -17.56 -6.58 9.21
N GLY A 100 -16.78 -6.06 10.17
CA GLY A 100 -15.91 -6.84 11.05
C GLY A 100 -15.04 -7.84 10.28
N PRO A 101 -15.12 -9.15 10.57
CA PRO A 101 -14.27 -10.15 9.93
C PRO A 101 -14.54 -10.31 8.43
N ILE A 102 -15.78 -10.10 7.95
CA ILE A 102 -16.14 -10.23 6.52
C ILE A 102 -15.26 -9.31 5.67
N TYR A 103 -14.99 -8.09 6.15
CA TYR A 103 -14.09 -7.16 5.49
C TYR A 103 -12.68 -7.76 5.28
N PHE A 104 -12.16 -8.48 6.26
CA PHE A 104 -10.83 -9.09 6.18
C PHE A 104 -10.81 -10.25 5.17
N PHE A 105 -11.88 -11.02 5.05
CA PHE A 105 -12.02 -12.06 4.03
C PHE A 105 -12.02 -11.47 2.62
N VAL A 106 -12.85 -10.45 2.36
CA VAL A 106 -12.92 -9.78 1.05
C VAL A 106 -11.58 -9.20 0.63
N LYS A 107 -10.79 -8.69 1.58
CA LYS A 107 -9.46 -8.11 1.31
C LYS A 107 -8.33 -9.14 1.23
N GLY A 108 -8.60 -10.44 1.40
CA GLY A 108 -7.59 -11.50 1.34
C GLY A 108 -6.80 -11.72 2.64
N MET A 109 -7.12 -10.99 3.71
CA MET A 109 -6.45 -11.04 5.01
C MET A 109 -7.11 -12.02 6.00
N TRP A 110 -7.61 -13.13 5.47
CA TRP A 110 -8.54 -14.02 6.17
C TRP A 110 -7.96 -14.59 7.48
N ARG A 111 -6.65 -14.91 7.55
CA ARG A 111 -6.00 -15.43 8.78
C ARG A 111 -6.14 -14.45 9.95
N LYS A 112 -5.81 -13.17 9.73
CA LYS A 112 -5.96 -12.10 10.74
C LYS A 112 -7.42 -11.84 11.09
N GLY A 113 -8.31 -11.95 10.09
CA GLY A 113 -9.76 -11.87 10.28
C GLY A 113 -10.31 -12.96 11.20
N ILE A 114 -9.89 -14.22 10.99
CA ILE A 114 -10.26 -15.36 11.85
C ILE A 114 -9.73 -15.15 13.27
N THR A 115 -8.46 -14.75 13.44
CA THR A 115 -7.91 -14.52 14.78
C THR A 115 -8.74 -13.50 15.56
N LEU A 116 -9.09 -12.37 14.94
CA LEU A 116 -9.93 -11.36 15.58
C LEU A 116 -11.36 -11.86 15.84
N ALA A 117 -11.93 -12.64 14.93
CA ALA A 117 -13.26 -13.22 15.11
C ALA A 117 -13.30 -14.22 16.28
N LEU A 118 -12.27 -15.06 16.43
CA LEU A 118 -12.15 -15.98 17.54
C LEU A 118 -11.93 -15.26 18.87
N MET A 119 -11.14 -14.17 18.89
CA MET A 119 -11.01 -13.31 20.06
C MET A 119 -12.35 -12.69 20.47
N ALA A 120 -13.11 -12.18 19.50
CA ALA A 120 -14.43 -11.61 19.74
C ALA A 120 -15.41 -12.67 20.26
N ALA A 121 -15.47 -13.82 19.60
CA ALA A 121 -16.33 -14.94 20.02
C ALA A 121 -15.96 -15.45 21.42
N GLY A 122 -14.68 -15.57 21.74
CA GLY A 122 -14.20 -15.95 23.06
C GLY A 122 -14.62 -14.94 24.14
N ALA A 123 -14.45 -13.65 23.90
CA ALA A 123 -14.89 -12.60 24.82
C ALA A 123 -16.42 -12.63 25.03
N MET A 124 -17.18 -12.80 23.95
CA MET A 124 -18.64 -12.92 24.00
C MET A 124 -19.09 -14.19 24.74
N GLY A 125 -18.38 -15.31 24.55
CA GLY A 125 -18.60 -16.54 25.29
C GLY A 125 -18.37 -16.38 26.79
N VAL A 126 -17.31 -15.65 27.20
CA VAL A 126 -17.08 -15.31 28.61
C VAL A 126 -18.23 -14.47 29.16
N LEU A 127 -18.65 -13.42 28.45
CA LEU A 127 -19.78 -12.58 28.86
C LEU A 127 -21.08 -13.38 29.02
N TYR A 128 -21.32 -14.34 28.13
CA TYR A 128 -22.46 -15.24 28.21
C TYR A 128 -22.41 -16.13 29.46
N ILE A 129 -21.25 -16.76 29.74
CA ILE A 129 -21.07 -17.63 30.92
C ILE A 129 -21.30 -16.85 32.23
N VAL A 130 -20.79 -15.63 32.33
CA VAL A 130 -20.94 -14.79 33.53
C VAL A 130 -22.28 -14.06 33.61
N HIS A 131 -23.19 -14.30 32.66
CA HIS A 131 -24.50 -13.64 32.58
C HIS A 131 -24.39 -12.10 32.61
N ALA A 132 -23.42 -11.56 31.87
CA ALA A 132 -23.19 -10.13 31.83
C ALA A 132 -24.42 -9.38 31.30
N SER A 133 -24.63 -8.15 31.77
CA SER A 133 -25.71 -7.31 31.30
C SER A 133 -25.53 -6.95 29.81
N SER A 134 -26.64 -6.60 29.15
CA SER A 134 -26.66 -6.15 27.76
C SER A 134 -25.73 -4.95 27.51
N GLY A 135 -25.54 -4.09 28.51
CA GLY A 135 -24.59 -2.97 28.44
C GLY A 135 -23.14 -3.43 28.23
N TRP A 136 -22.70 -4.48 28.93
CA TRP A 136 -21.36 -5.05 28.76
C TRP A 136 -21.20 -5.73 27.40
N THR A 137 -22.23 -6.46 26.96
CA THR A 137 -22.27 -7.07 25.63
C THR A 137 -22.12 -6.03 24.53
N LEU A 138 -22.83 -4.90 24.64
CA LEU A 138 -22.71 -3.78 23.70
C LEU A 138 -21.33 -3.14 23.77
N ALA A 139 -20.81 -2.86 24.97
CA ALA A 139 -19.50 -2.25 25.15
C ALA A 139 -18.39 -3.10 24.51
N VAL A 140 -18.37 -4.41 24.77
CA VAL A 140 -17.39 -5.33 24.17
C VAL A 140 -17.55 -5.41 22.65
N SER A 141 -18.79 -5.45 22.15
CA SER A 141 -19.05 -5.44 20.70
C SER A 141 -18.48 -4.18 20.04
N VAL A 142 -18.68 -3.01 20.64
CA VAL A 142 -18.11 -1.74 20.16
C VAL A 142 -16.58 -1.76 20.22
N VAL A 143 -15.98 -2.29 21.30
CA VAL A 143 -14.52 -2.43 21.42
C VAL A 143 -13.97 -3.30 20.28
N PHE A 144 -14.59 -4.44 19.97
CA PHE A 144 -14.14 -5.27 18.85
C PHE A 144 -14.33 -4.60 17.50
N ALA A 145 -15.43 -3.87 17.28
CA ALA A 145 -15.63 -3.06 16.08
C ALA A 145 -14.51 -2.00 15.93
N LEU A 146 -14.10 -1.38 17.04
CA LEU A 146 -12.96 -0.47 17.08
C LEU A 146 -11.63 -1.19 16.75
N VAL A 147 -11.39 -2.36 17.31
CA VAL A 147 -10.20 -3.17 17.01
C VAL A 147 -10.14 -3.51 15.51
N TYR A 148 -11.25 -3.89 14.89
CA TYR A 148 -11.30 -4.16 13.45
C TYR A 148 -10.93 -2.93 12.62
N THR A 149 -11.52 -1.77 12.90
CA THR A 149 -11.25 -0.54 12.13
C THR A 149 -9.82 -0.06 12.26
N PHE A 150 -9.21 -0.09 13.46
CA PHE A 150 -7.82 0.34 13.66
C PHE A 150 -6.80 -0.66 13.11
N THR A 151 -7.17 -1.93 13.00
CA THR A 151 -6.27 -2.98 12.50
C THR A 151 -6.30 -3.09 10.98
N ALA A 152 -7.46 -2.85 10.35
CA ALA A 152 -7.70 -3.11 8.94
C ALA A 152 -6.68 -2.47 7.98
N ASN A 153 -6.38 -1.18 8.16
CA ASN A 153 -5.49 -0.46 7.23
C ASN A 153 -4.05 -0.99 7.30
N ARG A 154 -3.55 -1.26 8.52
CA ARG A 154 -2.22 -1.82 8.75
C ARG A 154 -2.12 -3.27 8.28
N ALA A 155 -3.12 -4.09 8.58
CA ALA A 155 -3.15 -5.48 8.14
C ALA A 155 -3.12 -5.54 6.60
N TYR A 156 -3.85 -4.64 5.93
CA TYR A 156 -3.91 -4.63 4.47
C TYR A 156 -2.61 -4.16 3.85
N TYR A 157 -1.97 -3.15 4.44
CA TYR A 157 -0.63 -2.74 4.04
C TYR A 157 0.38 -3.89 4.13
N LEU A 158 0.40 -4.63 5.26
CA LEU A 158 1.32 -5.78 5.43
C LEU A 158 1.00 -6.94 4.47
N HIS A 159 -0.28 -7.20 4.22
CA HIS A 159 -0.71 -8.22 3.27
C HIS A 159 -0.31 -7.86 1.84
N TRP A 160 -0.49 -6.60 1.44
CA TRP A 160 -0.27 -6.18 0.06
C TRP A 160 1.22 -5.92 -0.25
N VAL A 161 1.94 -5.25 0.66
CA VAL A 161 3.36 -4.87 0.44
C VAL A 161 4.32 -6.01 0.79
N ARG A 162 3.99 -6.82 1.81
CA ARG A 162 4.92 -7.86 2.32
C ARG A 162 4.41 -9.28 2.13
N HIS A 163 3.25 -9.46 1.53
CA HIS A 163 2.62 -10.77 1.41
C HIS A 163 2.55 -11.50 2.75
N SER A 164 2.33 -10.76 3.85
CA SER A 164 2.31 -11.36 5.18
C SER A 164 1.11 -12.30 5.31
N GLU A 165 1.40 -13.56 5.63
CA GLU A 165 0.42 -14.57 5.96
C GLU A 165 0.37 -14.90 7.47
N SER A 166 0.83 -13.97 8.31
CA SER A 166 0.83 -14.16 9.76
C SER A 166 -0.60 -14.21 10.33
N TRP A 167 -0.81 -15.06 11.34
CA TRP A 167 -2.03 -15.10 12.14
C TRP A 167 -2.11 -13.97 13.17
N ASN A 168 -1.04 -13.20 13.37
CA ASN A 168 -1.01 -12.09 14.33
C ASN A 168 -1.65 -10.82 13.71
N PRO A 169 -2.83 -10.37 14.17
CA PRO A 169 -3.46 -9.15 13.67
C PRO A 169 -2.67 -7.88 14.02
N PHE A 170 -1.84 -7.93 15.08
CA PHE A 170 -1.06 -6.80 15.60
C PHE A 170 0.41 -6.81 15.14
N GLU A 171 0.72 -7.52 14.06
CA GLU A 171 2.08 -7.68 13.52
C GLU A 171 2.79 -6.33 13.29
N PRO A 172 3.99 -6.10 13.90
CA PRO A 172 4.75 -4.85 13.76
C PRO A 172 5.12 -4.57 12.30
N ILE A 173 5.02 -3.29 11.91
CA ILE A 173 5.60 -2.81 10.65
C ILE A 173 7.11 -2.75 10.89
N ARG A 174 7.89 -3.67 10.31
CA ARG A 174 9.31 -3.88 10.62
C ARG A 174 10.29 -3.58 9.50
#